data_AF-A0A8I2FR38-F1
#
_entry.id   AF-A0A8I2FR38-F1
#
_cell.length_a   1.000
_cell.length_b   1.000
_cell.length_c   1.000
_cell.angle_alpha   90.00
_cell.angle_beta   90.00
_cell.angle_gamma   90.00
#
_symmetry.space_group_name_H-M   'P 1'
#
loop_
_entity.id
_entity.type
_entity.pdbx_description
1 polymer ?
#
loop_
_entity_poly.entity_id
_entity_poly.type
_entity_poly.pdbx_seq_one_letter_code
_entity_poly.pdbx_strand_id
1 'polypeptide(L)'
;MNELVLFTAKLKTDGFNDLLLNFQSHSLSEQLQINSIARRAAIKNNYKPLGYPSLTFLQAHDHDLLEDTVGAVTEICKYGGICVLPSFDPAQLAALITLRLNIYTDPQKPIQVEPKLYAVGEPKPDSPVFVTTNFSLTYFIVSGEIENSGISAWLLVPECEGMSVLTAWAAGKFSGVTIGKFANDIKLDDQVTNREIVIPGFVSQISGELEENMPGWKVHVGPQDAADLESFIKARLN
;
A
#
# COMPACT_ATOMS: atom_id res chain seq x y z
N MET A 1 34.97 2.62 9.27
CA MET A 1 34.80 1.74 8.07
C MET A 1 36.03 0.87 7.77
N ASN A 2 37.25 1.42 7.71
CA ASN A 2 38.44 0.67 7.30
C ASN A 2 38.75 -0.57 8.16
N GLU A 3 38.65 -0.46 9.49
CA GLU A 3 38.88 -1.58 10.40
C GLU A 3 37.83 -2.68 10.23
N LEU A 4 36.54 -2.30 10.12
CA LEU A 4 35.43 -3.22 9.91
C LEU A 4 35.66 -4.08 8.65
N VAL A 5 36.11 -3.45 7.56
CA VAL A 5 36.39 -4.13 6.29
C VAL A 5 37.51 -5.17 6.42
N LEU A 6 38.59 -4.83 7.14
CA LEU A 6 39.69 -5.77 7.38
C LEU A 6 39.21 -6.97 8.21
N PHE A 7 38.40 -6.71 9.24
CA PHE A 7 37.84 -7.77 10.07
C PHE A 7 36.88 -8.68 9.30
N THR A 8 35.99 -8.11 8.49
CA THR A 8 35.08 -8.88 7.63
C THR A 8 35.85 -9.74 6.63
N ALA A 9 36.92 -9.23 6.01
CA ALA A 9 37.75 -9.99 5.09
C ALA A 9 38.45 -11.18 5.78
N LYS A 10 38.91 -10.97 7.01
CA LYS A 10 39.50 -12.04 7.84
C LYS A 10 38.48 -13.14 8.15
N LEU A 11 37.33 -12.77 8.72
CA LEU A 11 36.26 -13.74 9.06
C LEU A 11 35.83 -14.57 7.85
N LYS A 12 35.74 -13.93 6.68
CA LYS A 12 35.44 -14.61 5.42
C LYS A 12 36.51 -15.62 5.01
N THR A 13 37.77 -15.27 5.18
CA THR A 13 38.91 -16.16 4.90
C THR A 13 38.90 -17.36 5.84
N ASP A 14 38.49 -17.14 7.09
CA ASP A 14 38.31 -18.18 8.11
C ASP A 14 37.03 -19.03 7.87
N GLY A 15 36.27 -18.75 6.80
CA GLY A 15 35.11 -19.53 6.37
C GLY A 15 33.76 -19.05 6.91
N PHE A 16 33.74 -18.01 7.75
CA PHE A 16 32.52 -17.48 8.35
C PHE A 16 31.87 -16.41 7.46
N ASN A 17 30.67 -16.69 6.94
CA ASN A 17 29.99 -15.83 5.97
C ASN A 17 28.67 -15.23 6.45
N ASP A 18 28.13 -15.65 7.59
CA ASP A 18 26.85 -15.15 8.10
C ASP A 18 27.08 -13.89 8.95
N LEU A 19 27.25 -12.76 8.25
CA LEU A 19 27.67 -11.49 8.85
C LEU A 19 26.63 -10.38 8.70
N LEU A 20 26.56 -9.55 9.73
CA LEU A 20 25.91 -8.24 9.70
C LEU A 20 26.96 -7.16 9.94
N LEU A 21 26.88 -6.06 9.19
CA LEU A 21 27.82 -4.94 9.31
C LEU A 21 27.22 -3.86 10.19
N ASN A 22 27.86 -3.60 11.33
CA ASN A 22 27.52 -2.43 12.15
C ASN A 22 28.51 -1.30 11.83
N PHE A 23 28.05 -0.29 11.09
CA PHE A 23 28.85 0.88 10.80
C PHE A 23 28.72 1.89 11.94
N GLN A 24 29.85 2.30 12.51
CA GLN A 24 29.89 3.43 13.42
C GLN A 24 29.86 4.73 12.61
N SER A 25 28.95 5.64 12.95
CA SER A 25 28.81 6.97 12.36
C SER A 25 28.51 8.00 13.45
N HIS A 26 28.99 9.22 13.28
CA HIS A 26 28.84 10.32 14.24
C HIS A 26 27.74 11.31 13.85
N SER A 27 27.14 11.16 12.67
CA SER A 27 26.04 12.00 12.21
C SER A 27 25.18 11.28 11.18
N LEU A 28 23.94 11.74 10.99
CA LEU A 28 23.05 11.25 9.93
C LEU A 28 23.64 11.44 8.52
N SER A 29 24.38 12.52 8.29
CA SER A 29 25.06 12.77 7.01
C SER A 29 26.13 11.72 6.74
N GLU A 30 26.93 11.39 7.75
CA GLU A 30 27.94 10.34 7.64
C GLU A 30 27.29 8.97 7.44
N GLN A 31 26.23 8.65 8.18
CA GLN A 31 25.47 7.40 8.03
C GLN A 31 24.94 7.23 6.59
N LEU A 32 24.30 8.26 6.04
CA LEU A 32 23.83 8.30 4.67
C LEU A 32 24.97 8.02 3.65
N GLN A 33 26.13 8.67 3.86
CA GLN A 33 27.29 8.50 3.01
C GLN A 33 27.85 7.08 3.10
N ILE A 34 28.04 6.55 4.32
CA ILE A 34 28.56 5.21 4.55
C ILE A 34 27.66 4.15 3.90
N ASN A 35 26.35 4.21 4.12
CA ASN A 35 25.41 3.25 3.53
C ASN A 35 25.48 3.28 1.99
N SER A 36 25.56 4.49 1.42
CA SER A 36 25.68 4.68 -0.03
C SER A 36 26.99 4.15 -0.59
N ILE A 37 28.11 4.43 0.09
CA ILE A 37 29.45 3.97 -0.31
C ILE A 37 29.51 2.44 -0.21
N ALA A 38 29.07 1.86 0.91
CA ALA A 38 29.10 0.42 1.14
C ALA A 38 28.26 -0.32 0.10
N ARG A 39 27.01 0.12 -0.13
CA ARG A 39 26.14 -0.49 -1.14
C ARG A 39 26.72 -0.39 -2.55
N ARG A 40 27.23 0.79 -2.93
CA ARG A 40 27.85 0.99 -4.25
C ARG A 40 29.12 0.16 -4.43
N ALA A 41 29.99 0.10 -3.42
CA ALA A 41 31.21 -0.70 -3.48
C ALA A 41 30.88 -2.19 -3.63
N ALA A 42 29.90 -2.70 -2.88
CA ALA A 42 29.45 -4.08 -2.97
C ALA A 42 28.89 -4.43 -4.37
N ILE A 43 28.02 -3.58 -4.93
CA ILE A 43 27.35 -3.87 -6.21
C ILE A 43 28.21 -3.52 -7.43
N LYS A 44 28.74 -2.29 -7.50
CA LYS A 44 29.43 -1.79 -8.71
C LYS A 44 30.89 -2.25 -8.79
N ASN A 45 31.57 -2.34 -7.65
CA ASN A 45 32.99 -2.69 -7.59
C ASN A 45 33.22 -4.15 -7.16
N ASN A 46 32.14 -4.92 -6.96
CA ASN A 46 32.19 -6.29 -6.44
C ASN A 46 33.04 -6.42 -5.16
N TYR A 47 32.99 -5.39 -4.30
CA TYR A 47 33.83 -5.33 -3.10
C TYR A 47 33.26 -6.23 -1.99
N LYS A 48 33.66 -7.50 -2.04
CA LYS A 48 33.14 -8.59 -1.20
C LYS A 48 33.07 -8.30 0.31
N PRO A 49 34.04 -7.59 0.95
CA PRO A 49 33.95 -7.31 2.38
C PRO A 49 32.76 -6.42 2.81
N LEU A 50 32.14 -5.70 1.87
CA LEU A 50 30.94 -4.88 2.14
C LEU A 50 29.66 -5.52 1.57
N GLY A 51 29.74 -6.78 1.12
CA GLY A 51 28.62 -7.51 0.50
C GLY A 51 27.61 -8.10 1.48
N TYR A 52 27.43 -7.49 2.65
CA TYR A 52 26.59 -8.00 3.74
C TYR A 52 25.57 -6.92 4.18
N PRO A 53 24.39 -7.30 4.69
CA PRO A 53 23.42 -6.35 5.24
C PRO A 53 23.99 -5.58 6.44
N SER A 54 23.52 -4.35 6.66
CA SER A 54 23.86 -3.58 7.85
C SER A 54 22.92 -3.86 9.03
N LEU A 55 23.41 -3.65 10.25
CA LEU A 55 22.64 -3.60 11.48
C LEU A 55 22.95 -2.29 12.19
N THR A 56 21.91 -1.49 12.42
CA THR A 56 22.00 -0.16 13.00
C THR A 56 21.11 -0.09 14.25
N PHE A 57 21.66 0.40 15.35
CA PHE A 57 20.91 0.72 16.56
C PHE A 57 20.75 2.23 16.63
N LEU A 58 19.51 2.71 16.67
CA LEU A 58 19.23 4.13 16.79
C LEU A 58 19.15 4.51 18.26
N GLN A 59 19.82 5.61 18.58
CA GLN A 59 19.81 6.21 19.90
C GLN A 59 20.16 7.69 19.75
N ALA A 60 19.14 8.51 19.52
CA ALA A 60 19.27 9.96 19.49
C ALA A 60 19.80 10.51 20.82
N HIS A 61 20.41 11.69 20.74
CA HIS A 61 20.76 12.44 21.94
C HIS A 61 19.48 12.84 22.69
N ASP A 62 19.52 12.81 24.02
CA ASP A 62 18.38 13.13 24.89
C ASP A 62 17.09 12.31 24.67
N HIS A 63 17.17 11.18 23.95
CA HIS A 63 16.02 10.33 23.62
C HIS A 63 14.92 11.04 22.81
N ASP A 64 15.30 11.93 21.88
CA ASP A 64 14.34 12.57 20.97
C ASP A 64 13.79 11.57 19.93
N LEU A 65 12.51 11.25 20.08
CA LEU A 65 11.76 10.35 19.20
C LEU A 65 11.78 10.81 17.73
N LEU A 66 11.77 12.12 17.46
CA LEU A 66 11.78 12.63 16.09
C LEU A 66 13.13 12.41 15.43
N GLU A 67 14.24 12.61 16.15
CA GLU A 67 15.58 12.32 15.63
C GLU A 67 15.76 10.83 15.33
N ASP A 68 15.31 9.94 16.24
CA ASP A 68 15.29 8.50 16.00
C ASP A 68 14.43 8.15 14.77
N THR A 69 13.29 8.82 14.60
CA THR A 69 12.44 8.64 13.41
C THR A 69 13.18 9.02 12.13
N VAL A 70 13.88 10.15 12.12
CA VAL A 70 14.68 10.60 10.96
C VAL A 70 15.81 9.63 10.66
N GLY A 71 16.47 9.09 11.70
CA GLY A 71 17.46 8.01 11.56
C GLY A 71 16.86 6.77 10.89
N ALA A 72 15.69 6.33 11.34
CA ALA A 72 15.01 5.16 10.79
C ALA A 72 14.55 5.38 9.34
N VAL A 73 14.04 6.56 9.01
CA VAL A 73 13.71 6.98 7.64
C VAL A 73 14.95 6.91 6.75
N THR A 74 16.10 7.35 7.24
CA THR A 74 17.38 7.28 6.51
C THR A 74 17.76 5.84 6.22
N GLU A 75 17.68 4.95 7.21
CA GLU A 75 17.96 3.52 7.02
C GLU A 75 17.03 2.87 5.99
N ILE A 76 15.71 3.14 6.06
CA ILE A 76 14.72 2.62 5.11
C ILE A 76 15.03 3.10 3.68
N CYS A 77 15.23 4.41 3.50
CA CYS A 77 15.41 5.01 2.18
C CYS A 77 16.80 4.75 1.58
N LYS A 78 17.81 4.45 2.41
CA LYS A 78 19.23 4.46 2.02
C LYS A 78 19.94 3.23 2.53
N TYR A 79 19.48 2.08 2.03
CA TYR A 79 20.21 0.81 2.01
C TYR A 79 20.50 0.15 3.36
N GLY A 80 19.89 0.65 4.45
CA GLY A 80 19.94 0.00 5.76
C GLY A 80 19.38 -1.42 5.67
N GLY A 81 20.00 -2.36 6.38
CA GLY A 81 19.54 -3.75 6.45
C GLY A 81 18.52 -3.95 7.57
N ILE A 82 18.99 -3.85 8.81
CA ILE A 82 18.21 -3.98 10.04
C ILE A 82 18.38 -2.70 10.84
N CYS A 83 17.26 -2.10 11.24
CA CYS A 83 17.22 -0.92 12.09
C CYS A 83 16.51 -1.29 13.40
N VAL A 84 17.18 -1.04 14.53
CA VAL A 84 16.65 -1.27 15.88
C VAL A 84 16.29 0.07 16.49
N LEU A 85 15.00 0.25 16.78
CA LEU A 85 14.48 1.44 17.48
C LEU A 85 14.72 1.31 18.99
N PRO A 86 14.99 2.42 19.71
CA PRO A 86 15.29 2.37 21.14
C PRO A 86 14.05 2.09 22.00
N SER A 87 12.86 2.42 21.51
CA SER A 87 11.58 2.17 22.17
C SER A 87 10.48 1.89 21.14
N PHE A 88 9.36 1.36 21.62
CA PHE A 88 8.17 1.16 20.79
C PHE A 88 7.22 2.34 20.95
N ASP A 89 6.89 2.99 19.83
CA ASP A 89 5.81 3.96 19.73
C ASP A 89 4.88 3.59 18.56
N PRO A 90 3.56 3.43 18.77
CA PRO A 90 2.63 3.03 17.71
C PRO A 90 2.57 4.01 16.53
N ALA A 91 2.62 5.32 16.79
CA ALA A 91 2.48 6.34 15.74
C ALA A 91 3.74 6.39 14.86
N GLN A 92 4.92 6.35 15.49
CA GLN A 92 6.20 6.22 14.82
C GLN A 92 6.25 4.94 13.98
N LEU A 93 5.88 3.79 14.56
CA LEU A 93 5.94 2.52 13.85
C LEU A 93 4.99 2.48 12.65
N ALA A 94 3.77 3.01 12.78
CA ALA A 94 2.82 3.11 11.68
C ALA A 94 3.41 3.90 10.50
N ALA A 95 4.05 5.05 10.78
CA ALA A 95 4.71 5.86 9.76
C ALA A 95 5.90 5.13 9.10
N LEU A 96 6.76 4.48 9.89
CA LEU A 96 7.94 3.77 9.39
C LEU A 96 7.57 2.53 8.57
N ILE A 97 6.57 1.76 8.99
CA ILE A 97 6.10 0.58 8.25
C ILE A 97 5.43 1.00 6.94
N THR A 98 4.66 2.09 6.95
CA THR A 98 4.09 2.66 5.72
C THR A 98 5.17 3.10 4.75
N LEU A 99 6.18 3.84 5.23
CA LEU A 99 7.32 4.24 4.39
C LEU A 99 8.08 3.02 3.83
N ARG A 100 8.35 2.01 4.67
CA ARG A 100 9.02 0.79 4.24
C ARG A 100 8.21 0.06 3.17
N LEU A 101 6.89 -0.07 3.35
CA LEU A 101 6.01 -0.65 2.34
C LEU A 101 6.13 0.11 1.01
N ASN A 102 6.08 1.45 1.05
CA ASN A 102 6.16 2.28 -0.14
C ASN A 102 7.52 2.13 -0.87
N ILE A 103 8.65 2.15 -0.14
CA ILE A 103 9.99 2.08 -0.73
C ILE A 103 10.31 0.69 -1.30
N TYR A 104 9.82 -0.38 -0.66
CA TYR A 104 10.15 -1.76 -1.03
C TYR A 104 9.10 -2.44 -1.92
N THR A 105 8.05 -1.73 -2.33
CA THR A 105 7.09 -2.22 -3.33
C THR A 105 7.75 -2.26 -4.72
N ASP A 106 7.49 -3.33 -5.49
CA ASP A 106 7.98 -3.44 -6.87
C ASP A 106 7.40 -2.31 -7.73
N PRO A 107 8.22 -1.37 -8.24
CA PRO A 107 7.71 -0.24 -9.02
C PRO A 107 7.13 -0.65 -10.38
N GLN A 108 7.39 -1.86 -10.85
CA GLN A 108 6.88 -2.36 -12.15
C GLN A 108 5.53 -3.07 -12.02
N LYS A 109 5.13 -3.45 -10.80
CA LYS A 109 3.91 -4.23 -10.56
C LYS A 109 3.10 -3.60 -9.45
N PRO A 110 2.01 -2.90 -9.78
CA PRO A 110 1.06 -2.44 -8.78
C PRO A 110 0.59 -3.61 -7.93
N ILE A 111 0.43 -3.40 -6.62
CA ILE A 111 -0.20 -4.39 -5.75
C ILE A 111 -1.70 -4.35 -6.05
N GLN A 112 -2.25 -5.50 -6.43
CA GLN A 112 -3.64 -5.61 -6.87
C GLN A 112 -4.39 -6.65 -6.04
N VAL A 113 -5.69 -6.47 -5.92
CA VAL A 113 -6.60 -7.50 -5.43
C VAL A 113 -7.21 -8.26 -6.61
N GLU A 114 -7.67 -9.47 -6.38
CA GLU A 114 -8.31 -10.29 -7.40
C GLU A 114 -9.63 -9.63 -7.87
N PRO A 115 -9.87 -9.46 -9.17
CA PRO A 115 -11.15 -8.92 -9.65
C PRO A 115 -12.31 -9.87 -9.34
N LYS A 116 -13.21 -9.48 -8.42
CA LYS A 116 -14.42 -10.23 -8.06
C LYS A 116 -15.41 -9.38 -7.28
N LEU A 117 -16.53 -9.99 -6.91
CA LEU A 117 -17.43 -9.47 -5.89
C LEU A 117 -16.90 -9.88 -4.51
N TYR A 118 -16.58 -8.90 -3.68
CA TYR A 118 -16.14 -9.10 -2.31
C TYR A 118 -17.28 -8.91 -1.33
N ALA A 119 -17.34 -9.75 -0.30
CA ALA A 119 -18.17 -9.54 0.87
C ALA A 119 -17.40 -8.69 1.88
N VAL A 120 -17.95 -7.53 2.24
CA VAL A 120 -17.46 -6.72 3.37
C VAL A 120 -18.42 -6.94 4.53
N GLY A 121 -17.92 -7.54 5.62
CA GLY A 121 -18.74 -8.07 6.71
C GLY A 121 -19.52 -9.33 6.28
N GLU A 122 -20.79 -9.40 6.64
CA GLU A 122 -21.70 -10.52 6.31
C GLU A 122 -22.89 -10.01 5.47
N PRO A 123 -22.66 -9.59 4.20
CA PRO A 123 -23.71 -9.00 3.38
C PRO A 123 -24.78 -10.03 3.02
N LYS A 124 -26.02 -9.56 3.01
CA LYS A 124 -27.18 -10.32 2.52
C LYS A 124 -27.39 -10.03 1.03
N PRO A 125 -28.21 -10.83 0.31
CA PRO A 125 -28.52 -10.53 -1.08
C PRO A 125 -29.09 -9.12 -1.32
N ASP A 126 -29.78 -8.53 -0.35
CA ASP A 126 -30.34 -7.17 -0.40
C ASP A 126 -29.39 -6.06 0.09
N SER A 127 -28.19 -6.40 0.56
CA SER A 127 -27.17 -5.43 0.96
C SER A 127 -26.76 -4.51 -0.21
N PRO A 128 -26.34 -3.26 0.08
CA PRO A 128 -25.90 -2.32 -0.96
C PRO A 128 -24.65 -2.83 -1.69
N VAL A 129 -24.55 -2.46 -2.98
CA VAL A 129 -23.38 -2.75 -3.81
C VAL A 129 -22.59 -1.45 -4.00
N PHE A 130 -21.30 -1.50 -3.70
CA PHE A 130 -20.34 -0.45 -4.01
C PHE A 130 -19.41 -0.93 -5.13
N VAL A 131 -18.88 -0.02 -5.94
CA VAL A 131 -17.84 -0.36 -6.92
C VAL A 131 -16.56 0.44 -6.67
N THR A 132 -15.43 -0.23 -6.80
CA THR A 132 -14.08 0.38 -6.73
C THR A 132 -13.11 -0.36 -7.65
N THR A 133 -11.87 0.11 -7.79
CA THR A 133 -10.86 -0.52 -8.65
C THR A 133 -10.10 -1.65 -7.93
N ASN A 134 -9.45 -2.54 -8.69
CA ASN A 134 -8.60 -3.59 -8.12
C ASN A 134 -7.21 -3.14 -7.64
N PHE A 135 -6.91 -1.84 -7.59
CA PHE A 135 -5.73 -1.34 -6.89
C PHE A 135 -5.85 -1.58 -5.38
N SER A 136 -4.88 -2.28 -4.79
CA SER A 136 -5.01 -2.76 -3.41
C SER A 136 -5.24 -1.65 -2.39
N LEU A 137 -4.55 -0.51 -2.53
CA LEU A 137 -4.70 0.61 -1.60
C LEU A 137 -6.11 1.21 -1.68
N THR A 138 -6.64 1.40 -2.89
CA THR A 138 -8.01 1.87 -3.08
C THR A 138 -9.03 0.87 -2.55
N TYR A 139 -8.84 -0.43 -2.82
CA TYR A 139 -9.70 -1.49 -2.28
C TYR A 139 -9.77 -1.44 -0.76
N PHE A 140 -8.61 -1.47 -0.07
CA PHE A 140 -8.58 -1.52 1.40
C PHE A 140 -9.12 -0.25 2.06
N ILE A 141 -8.91 0.92 1.44
CA ILE A 141 -9.52 2.17 1.90
C ILE A 141 -11.04 2.06 1.82
N VAL A 142 -11.60 1.68 0.66
CA VAL A 142 -13.05 1.61 0.49
C VAL A 142 -13.68 0.53 1.36
N SER A 143 -13.09 -0.68 1.39
CA SER A 143 -13.62 -1.76 2.22
C SER A 143 -13.55 -1.43 3.71
N GLY A 144 -12.47 -0.78 4.16
CA GLY A 144 -12.31 -0.34 5.54
C GLY A 144 -13.36 0.69 5.94
N GLU A 145 -13.65 1.67 5.09
CA GLU A 145 -14.69 2.67 5.39
C GLU A 145 -16.12 2.11 5.33
N ILE A 146 -16.38 1.11 4.47
CA ILE A 146 -17.64 0.36 4.53
C ILE A 146 -17.76 -0.35 5.88
N GLU A 147 -16.71 -1.04 6.34
CA GLU A 147 -16.73 -1.74 7.64
C GLU A 147 -16.88 -0.76 8.81
N ASN A 148 -16.14 0.36 8.79
CA ASN A 148 -16.23 1.42 9.81
C ASN A 148 -17.63 2.04 9.90
N SER A 149 -18.37 2.08 8.79
CA SER A 149 -19.75 2.60 8.77
C SER A 149 -20.77 1.70 9.48
N GLY A 150 -20.36 0.49 9.88
CA GLY A 150 -21.18 -0.46 10.64
C GLY A 150 -22.21 -1.23 9.80
N ILE A 151 -22.11 -1.20 8.47
CA ILE A 151 -22.96 -1.99 7.57
C ILE A 151 -22.18 -3.14 6.92
N SER A 152 -22.90 -4.15 6.45
CA SER A 152 -22.35 -5.17 5.55
C SER A 152 -22.77 -4.87 4.12
N ALA A 153 -21.82 -4.97 3.18
CA ALA A 153 -22.04 -4.60 1.79
C ALA A 153 -21.29 -5.51 0.81
N TRP A 154 -21.74 -5.49 -0.44
CA TRP A 154 -21.02 -6.09 -1.55
C TRP A 154 -20.11 -5.05 -2.19
N LEU A 155 -18.86 -5.42 -2.46
CA LEU A 155 -17.88 -4.56 -3.12
C LEU A 155 -17.48 -5.19 -4.46
N LEU A 156 -17.99 -4.63 -5.55
CA LEU A 156 -17.68 -5.01 -6.92
C LEU A 156 -16.32 -4.44 -7.32
N VAL A 157 -15.38 -5.31 -7.70
CA VAL A 157 -14.01 -4.92 -8.03
C VAL A 157 -13.65 -5.44 -9.42
N PRO A 158 -13.87 -4.67 -10.50
CA PRO A 158 -13.42 -5.04 -11.84
C PRO A 158 -11.90 -4.90 -12.01
N GLU A 159 -11.38 -5.59 -13.03
CA GLU A 159 -9.98 -5.50 -13.44
C GLU A 159 -9.66 -4.09 -13.97
N CYS A 160 -8.72 -3.41 -13.31
CA CYS A 160 -8.28 -2.05 -13.64
C CYS A 160 -6.74 -1.96 -13.75
N GLU A 161 -6.06 -3.09 -13.95
CA GLU A 161 -4.60 -3.24 -13.98
C GLU A 161 -3.91 -2.66 -12.73
N GLY A 162 -4.61 -2.73 -11.58
CA GLY A 162 -4.09 -2.20 -10.32
C GLY A 162 -3.96 -0.68 -10.28
N MET A 163 -4.69 0.03 -11.14
CA MET A 163 -4.72 1.49 -11.15
C MET A 163 -5.78 2.04 -10.19
N SER A 164 -5.48 3.17 -9.55
CA SER A 164 -6.46 3.90 -8.74
C SER A 164 -7.67 4.37 -9.57
N VAL A 165 -8.79 4.71 -8.93
CA VAL A 165 -10.04 5.15 -9.60
C VAL A 165 -9.80 6.18 -10.71
N LEU A 166 -9.15 7.31 -10.39
CA LEU A 166 -8.93 8.38 -11.36
C LEU A 166 -7.94 7.99 -12.47
N THR A 167 -6.91 7.23 -12.13
CA THR A 167 -5.93 6.73 -13.10
C THR A 167 -6.58 5.76 -14.08
N ALA A 168 -7.36 4.80 -13.57
CA ALA A 168 -8.07 3.81 -14.37
C ALA A 168 -9.14 4.46 -15.25
N TRP A 169 -9.88 5.43 -14.72
CA TRP A 169 -10.85 6.21 -15.49
C TRP A 169 -10.17 6.98 -16.63
N ALA A 170 -9.09 7.71 -16.34
CA ALA A 170 -8.35 8.45 -17.36
C ALA A 170 -7.73 7.54 -18.44
N ALA A 171 -7.37 6.30 -18.07
CA ALA A 171 -6.87 5.29 -19.00
C ALA A 171 -7.99 4.53 -19.75
N GLY A 172 -9.26 4.83 -19.50
CA GLY A 172 -10.41 4.13 -20.09
C GLY A 172 -10.59 2.69 -19.59
N LYS A 173 -9.97 2.34 -18.46
CA LYS A 173 -10.08 1.03 -17.80
C LYS A 173 -11.14 0.99 -16.70
N PHE A 174 -11.71 2.14 -16.34
CA PHE A 174 -12.82 2.24 -15.40
C PHE A 174 -13.91 3.16 -15.95
N SER A 175 -14.98 2.55 -16.47
CA SER A 175 -16.08 3.20 -17.19
C SER A 175 -17.38 2.43 -16.96
N GLY A 176 -18.52 3.01 -17.33
CA GLY A 176 -19.81 2.33 -17.22
C GLY A 176 -19.85 1.03 -18.03
N VAL A 177 -19.25 1.04 -19.23
CA VAL A 177 -19.12 -0.15 -20.09
C VAL A 177 -18.29 -1.26 -19.43
N THR A 178 -17.13 -0.92 -18.87
CA THR A 178 -16.22 -1.93 -18.28
C THR A 178 -16.78 -2.51 -16.99
N ILE A 179 -17.40 -1.68 -16.14
CA ILE A 179 -18.07 -2.11 -14.92
C ILE A 179 -19.28 -2.98 -15.25
N GLY A 180 -20.17 -2.54 -16.16
CA GLY A 180 -21.35 -3.28 -16.54
C GLY A 180 -21.03 -4.62 -17.21
N LYS A 181 -20.01 -4.66 -18.08
CA LYS A 181 -19.49 -5.91 -18.64
C LYS A 181 -19.05 -6.87 -17.53
N PHE A 182 -18.25 -6.39 -16.58
CA PHE A 182 -17.77 -7.24 -15.49
C PHE A 182 -18.91 -7.75 -14.60
N ALA A 183 -19.89 -6.89 -14.26
CA ALA A 183 -21.08 -7.28 -13.50
C ALA A 183 -21.87 -8.41 -14.20
N ASN A 184 -22.00 -8.33 -15.53
CA ASN A 184 -22.64 -9.37 -16.35
C ASN A 184 -21.80 -10.66 -16.36
N ASP A 185 -20.48 -10.55 -16.56
CA ASP A 185 -19.57 -11.71 -16.62
C ASP A 185 -19.60 -12.54 -15.33
N ILE A 186 -19.71 -11.89 -14.17
CA ILE A 186 -19.84 -12.57 -12.88
C ILE A 186 -21.29 -12.93 -12.51
N LYS A 187 -22.27 -12.59 -13.35
CA LYS A 187 -23.72 -12.75 -13.08
C LYS A 187 -24.16 -12.10 -11.77
N LEU A 188 -23.83 -10.82 -11.60
CA LEU A 188 -24.15 -10.07 -10.38
C LEU A 188 -25.66 -10.13 -10.04
N ASP A 189 -26.52 -10.09 -11.05
CA ASP A 189 -27.98 -10.16 -10.91
C ASP A 189 -28.49 -11.44 -10.23
N ASP A 190 -27.74 -12.55 -10.33
CA ASP A 190 -28.07 -13.83 -9.70
C ASP A 190 -27.58 -13.88 -8.24
N GLN A 191 -26.65 -13.00 -7.86
CA GLN A 191 -25.99 -13.02 -6.54
C GLN A 191 -26.63 -12.04 -5.55
N VAL A 192 -27.15 -10.91 -6.03
CA VAL A 192 -27.77 -9.87 -5.21
C VAL A 192 -29.20 -9.60 -5.69
N THR A 193 -30.07 -9.13 -4.81
CA THR A 193 -31.46 -8.76 -5.08
C THR A 193 -31.65 -7.25 -5.10
N ASN A 194 -30.82 -6.49 -4.39
CA ASN A 194 -30.82 -5.03 -4.49
C ASN A 194 -30.25 -4.60 -5.85
N ARG A 195 -30.92 -3.66 -6.52
CA ARG A 195 -30.57 -3.14 -7.85
C ARG A 195 -30.08 -1.70 -7.74
N GLU A 196 -29.29 -1.44 -6.71
CA GLU A 196 -28.64 -0.15 -6.48
C GLU A 196 -27.14 -0.34 -6.39
N ILE A 197 -26.37 0.50 -7.10
CA ILE A 197 -24.91 0.47 -7.11
C ILE A 197 -24.34 1.87 -6.83
N VAL A 198 -23.37 1.96 -5.93
CA VAL A 198 -22.71 3.21 -5.56
C VAL A 198 -21.36 3.31 -6.28
N ILE A 199 -21.20 4.35 -7.09
CA ILE A 199 -19.94 4.66 -7.78
C ILE A 199 -19.12 5.72 -7.02
N PRO A 200 -17.78 5.75 -7.17
CA PRO A 200 -16.96 6.81 -6.58
C PRO A 200 -17.30 8.20 -7.13
N GLY A 201 -17.36 9.22 -6.26
CA GLY A 201 -17.85 10.55 -6.61
C GLY A 201 -17.02 11.28 -7.67
N PHE A 202 -15.70 11.03 -7.72
CA PHE A 202 -14.80 11.61 -8.73
C PHE A 202 -15.09 11.16 -10.17
N VAL A 203 -15.82 10.06 -10.35
CA VAL A 203 -16.18 9.53 -11.67
C VAL A 203 -17.68 9.59 -11.91
N SER A 204 -18.39 10.51 -11.25
CA SER A 204 -19.85 10.68 -11.35
C SER A 204 -20.38 10.71 -12.79
N GLN A 205 -19.60 11.24 -13.74
CA GLN A 205 -19.91 11.30 -15.16
C GLN A 205 -20.12 9.93 -15.84
N ILE A 206 -19.68 8.81 -15.24
CA ILE A 206 -19.92 7.47 -15.80
C ILE A 206 -21.31 6.92 -15.44
N SER A 207 -22.09 7.62 -14.61
CA SER A 207 -23.36 7.09 -14.08
C SER A 207 -24.36 6.74 -15.17
N GLY A 208 -24.58 7.64 -16.14
CA GLY A 208 -25.51 7.39 -17.25
C GLY A 208 -25.07 6.23 -18.13
N GLU A 209 -23.79 6.17 -18.49
CA GLU A 209 -23.22 5.04 -19.24
C GLU A 209 -23.35 3.72 -18.47
N LEU A 210 -23.19 3.74 -17.14
CA LEU A 210 -23.35 2.56 -16.31
C LEU A 210 -24.81 2.08 -16.24
N GLU A 211 -25.77 2.99 -16.09
CA GLU A 211 -27.21 2.66 -16.11
C GLU A 211 -27.63 2.05 -17.46
N GLU A 212 -27.08 2.54 -18.58
CA GLU A 212 -27.30 1.94 -19.90
C GLU A 212 -26.74 0.53 -20.02
N ASN A 213 -25.58 0.26 -19.39
CA ASN A 213 -24.92 -1.05 -19.42
C ASN A 213 -25.41 -2.02 -18.33
N MET A 214 -26.16 -1.54 -17.34
CA MET A 214 -26.80 -2.32 -16.29
C MET A 214 -28.29 -1.99 -16.20
N PRO A 215 -29.12 -2.39 -17.18
CA PRO A 215 -30.53 -2.01 -17.21
C PRO A 215 -31.27 -2.48 -15.95
N GLY A 216 -32.07 -1.59 -15.36
CA GLY A 216 -32.81 -1.86 -14.14
C GLY A 216 -32.02 -1.64 -12.84
N TRP A 217 -30.72 -1.34 -12.94
CA TRP A 217 -29.94 -0.84 -11.82
C TRP A 217 -30.03 0.67 -11.71
N LYS A 218 -30.09 1.16 -10.48
CA LYS A 218 -30.03 2.58 -10.14
C LYS A 218 -28.63 2.91 -9.66
N VAL A 219 -27.98 3.89 -10.31
CA VAL A 219 -26.63 4.31 -9.95
C VAL A 219 -26.69 5.49 -8.99
N HIS A 220 -26.05 5.33 -7.83
CA HIS A 220 -25.82 6.42 -6.89
C HIS A 220 -24.40 6.94 -7.02
N VAL A 221 -24.25 8.26 -7.06
CA VAL A 221 -22.96 8.91 -6.96
C VAL A 221 -22.58 9.03 -5.48
N GLY A 222 -21.59 8.25 -5.07
CA GLY A 222 -21.01 8.31 -3.73
C GLY A 222 -20.15 9.55 -3.51
N PRO A 223 -19.50 9.66 -2.34
CA PRO A 223 -18.59 10.75 -2.04
C PRO A 223 -17.32 10.69 -2.88
N GLN A 224 -16.61 11.82 -2.95
CA GLN A 224 -15.30 11.91 -3.60
C GLN A 224 -14.20 11.22 -2.80
N ASP A 225 -14.26 11.30 -1.47
CA ASP A 225 -13.37 10.63 -0.53
C ASP A 225 -14.11 9.49 0.19
N ALA A 226 -13.43 8.36 0.41
CA ALA A 226 -14.01 7.24 1.13
C ALA A 226 -14.28 7.58 2.60
N ALA A 227 -13.56 8.53 3.20
CA ALA A 227 -13.79 8.97 4.58
C ALA A 227 -15.21 9.51 4.81
N ASP A 228 -15.88 9.99 3.76
CA ASP A 228 -17.25 10.50 3.84
C ASP A 228 -18.32 9.41 3.59
N LEU A 229 -17.90 8.15 3.39
CA LEU A 229 -18.79 7.06 3.00
C LEU A 229 -19.80 6.73 4.11
N GLU A 230 -19.40 6.77 5.38
CA GLU A 230 -20.30 6.57 6.50
C GLU A 230 -21.45 7.60 6.50
N SER A 231 -21.13 8.88 6.30
CA SER A 231 -22.12 9.95 6.25
C SER A 231 -23.05 9.80 5.05
N PHE A 232 -22.51 9.40 3.90
CA PHE A 232 -23.30 9.13 2.71
C PHE A 232 -24.29 7.98 2.91
N ILE A 233 -23.83 6.86 3.47
CA ILE A 233 -24.66 5.66 3.73
C ILE A 233 -25.86 6.04 4.61
N LYS A 234 -25.60 6.71 5.73
CA LYS A 234 -26.66 7.14 6.67
C LYS A 234 -27.69 8.07 6.04
N ALA A 235 -27.28 8.87 5.06
CA ALA A 235 -28.15 9.87 4.43
C ALA A 235 -28.92 9.35 3.20
N ARG A 236 -28.42 8.31 2.52
CA ARG A 236 -28.89 7.91 1.18
C ARG A 236 -29.25 6.45 1.01
N LEU A 237 -28.72 5.55 1.85
CA LEU A 237 -28.89 4.09 1.70
C LEU A 237 -29.59 3.42 2.89
N ASN A 238 -29.78 4.14 4.00
CA ASN A 238 -30.54 3.68 5.16
C ASN A 238 -31.99 4.17 5.14
#